data_AF-A0A845U4P1-F1
#
_entry.id   AF-A0A845U4P1-F1
#
_cell.length_a   1.000
_cell.length_b   1.000
_cell.length_c   1.000
_cell.angle_alpha   90.00
_cell.angle_beta   90.00
_cell.angle_gamma   90.00
#
_symmetry.space_group_name_H-M   'P 1'
#
loop_
_entity.id
_entity.type
_entity.pdbx_description
1 polymer ?
#
loop_
_entity_poly.entity_id
_entity_poly.type
_entity_poly.pdbx_seq_one_letter_code
_entity_poly.pdbx_strand_id
1 'polypeptide(L)'
;MYIAVVPVSKLDSFSIDWWDPKNVVKRRGYQRKPDDRRVKSIAKYFEKKTSLMPVAGLVNVRESGKLKYNNKKKELVIPDGVNIWVVDMQHRLKGLVKAREDGLVKDDFLFPVVITEGMDQVREAAQFYIINTKSKKMDVALTRRLLIENDLIKDISDAKPWEIEAVQITIDMNQSSALRENPWHDAIRRPNEEKRNPHVATEKSFVSSLRQLLIAGKYKQPHQVAKRLANFWSAIRENVPEAFDDPRRYMIQKTSGMFAFNFFIAPLFFSKYEDKEFAKRLAGLKRLKADFWKRSNKRGARRFGTGIGGYSNLAQFVQKHLG
;
A
#
# COMPACT_ATOMS: atom_id res chain seq x y z
N MET A 1 -2.21 16.95 -31.72
CA MET A 1 -2.44 15.85 -30.76
C MET A 1 -3.84 15.31 -31.00
N TYR A 2 -4.00 13.99 -30.96
CA TYR A 2 -5.26 13.30 -31.20
C TYR A 2 -5.57 12.38 -30.01
N ILE A 3 -6.86 12.14 -29.76
CA ILE A 3 -7.32 11.10 -28.83
C ILE A 3 -8.05 10.07 -29.69
N ALA A 4 -7.67 8.80 -29.57
CA ALA A 4 -8.22 7.72 -30.35
C ALA A 4 -8.40 6.47 -29.49
N VAL A 5 -9.18 5.52 -29.99
CA VAL A 5 -9.20 4.16 -29.48
C VAL A 5 -8.56 3.25 -30.52
N VAL A 6 -7.73 2.32 -30.08
CA VAL A 6 -6.98 1.40 -30.96
C VAL A 6 -7.28 -0.03 -30.52
N PRO A 7 -7.59 -0.95 -31.45
CA PRO A 7 -7.73 -2.37 -31.14
C PRO A 7 -6.43 -2.94 -30.55
N VAL A 8 -6.52 -3.79 -29.52
CA VAL A 8 -5.33 -4.38 -28.88
C VAL A 8 -4.46 -5.14 -29.87
N SER A 9 -5.07 -5.77 -30.89
CA SER A 9 -4.36 -6.42 -32.00
C SER A 9 -3.40 -5.49 -32.79
N LYS A 10 -3.56 -4.17 -32.69
CA LYS A 10 -2.65 -3.19 -33.30
C LYS A 10 -1.56 -2.69 -32.36
N LEU A 11 -1.63 -2.99 -31.06
CA LEU A 11 -0.61 -2.54 -30.11
C LEU A 11 0.73 -3.26 -30.30
N ASP A 12 0.75 -4.44 -30.93
CA ASP A 12 1.96 -5.19 -31.25
C ASP A 12 2.89 -4.45 -32.21
N SER A 13 2.34 -3.59 -33.06
CA SER A 13 3.15 -2.80 -34.01
C SER A 13 3.77 -1.55 -33.36
N PHE A 14 3.46 -1.26 -32.10
CA PHE A 14 3.97 -0.07 -31.42
C PHE A 14 5.36 -0.37 -30.84
N SER A 15 6.32 0.50 -31.12
CA SER A 15 7.70 0.36 -30.69
C SER A 15 7.94 1.03 -29.34
N ILE A 16 8.82 0.44 -28.51
CA ILE A 16 9.31 1.06 -27.28
C ILE A 16 10.79 1.34 -27.43
N ASP A 17 11.19 2.56 -27.12
CA ASP A 17 12.58 3.00 -27.18
C ASP A 17 13.30 2.73 -25.84
N TRP A 18 13.66 1.46 -25.62
CA TRP A 18 14.32 1.03 -24.39
C TRP A 18 15.84 1.13 -24.47
N TRP A 19 16.44 1.51 -23.35
CA TRP A 19 17.87 1.61 -23.16
C TRP A 19 18.48 0.22 -22.91
N ASP A 20 19.50 -0.12 -23.70
CA ASP A 20 20.36 -1.27 -23.47
C ASP A 20 21.77 -0.80 -23.07
N PRO A 21 22.24 -1.06 -21.83
CA PRO A 21 23.58 -0.70 -21.40
C PRO A 21 24.70 -1.35 -22.23
N LYS A 22 24.42 -2.46 -22.93
CA LYS A 22 25.40 -3.17 -23.77
C LYS A 22 25.55 -2.54 -25.16
N ASN A 23 24.64 -1.66 -25.56
CA ASN A 23 24.60 -1.10 -26.91
C ASN A 23 25.08 0.36 -26.89
N VAL A 24 26.40 0.53 -26.87
CA VAL A 24 27.05 1.84 -26.60
C VAL A 24 27.08 2.76 -27.83
N VAL A 25 26.81 2.23 -29.03
CA VAL A 25 27.42 2.81 -30.24
C VAL A 25 26.53 3.77 -31.04
N LYS A 26 25.19 3.69 -31.11
CA LYS A 26 24.46 4.64 -32.00
C LYS A 26 23.03 5.08 -31.68
N ARG A 27 22.27 4.45 -30.78
CA ARG A 27 20.98 4.98 -30.28
C ARG A 27 20.71 4.42 -28.89
N ARG A 28 20.61 5.31 -27.89
CA ARG A 28 20.24 4.95 -26.53
C ARG A 28 18.75 5.24 -26.37
N GLY A 29 17.92 4.22 -26.17
CA GLY A 29 16.56 4.46 -25.72
C GLY A 29 16.55 5.16 -24.36
N TYR A 30 15.43 5.76 -23.98
CA TYR A 30 15.29 6.49 -22.72
C TYR A 30 14.44 5.73 -21.69
N GLN A 31 13.78 4.65 -22.10
CA GLN A 31 12.97 3.82 -21.20
C GLN A 31 13.73 2.58 -20.74
N ARG A 32 13.30 1.96 -19.65
CA ARG A 32 13.89 0.69 -19.19
C ARG A 32 13.24 -0.50 -19.90
N LYS A 33 13.96 -1.62 -20.01
CA LYS A 33 13.35 -2.88 -20.42
C LYS A 33 12.11 -3.19 -19.56
N PRO A 34 10.95 -3.52 -20.17
CA PRO A 34 9.78 -3.91 -19.41
C PRO A 34 10.06 -5.14 -18.52
N ASP A 35 9.36 -5.18 -17.39
CA ASP A 35 9.52 -6.20 -16.36
C ASP A 35 8.44 -7.26 -16.59
N ASP A 36 8.86 -8.50 -16.83
CA ASP A 36 7.96 -9.58 -17.21
C ASP A 36 6.96 -9.93 -16.09
N ARG A 37 7.34 -9.78 -14.82
CA ARG A 37 6.41 -10.01 -13.70
C ARG A 37 5.30 -8.97 -13.71
N ARG A 38 5.64 -7.70 -13.96
CA ARG A 38 4.66 -6.62 -14.07
C ARG A 38 3.76 -6.78 -15.29
N VAL A 39 4.30 -7.21 -16.43
CA VAL A 39 3.50 -7.51 -17.64
C VAL A 39 2.49 -8.63 -17.34
N LYS A 40 2.94 -9.74 -16.75
CA LYS A 40 2.06 -10.86 -16.36
C LYS A 40 0.99 -10.44 -15.35
N SER A 41 1.34 -9.63 -14.35
CA SER A 41 0.37 -9.11 -13.37
C SER A 41 -0.71 -8.25 -14.04
N ILE A 42 -0.36 -7.43 -15.04
CA ILE A 42 -1.34 -6.65 -15.80
C ILE A 42 -2.19 -7.55 -16.69
N ALA A 43 -1.62 -8.60 -17.30
CA ALA A 43 -2.42 -9.54 -18.07
C ALA A 43 -3.47 -10.24 -17.20
N LYS A 44 -3.06 -10.73 -16.03
CA LYS A 44 -3.94 -11.37 -15.04
C LYS A 44 -5.06 -10.47 -14.54
N TYR A 45 -4.86 -9.15 -14.52
CA TYR A 45 -5.93 -8.21 -14.17
C TYR A 45 -7.19 -8.48 -15.01
N PHE A 46 -7.03 -8.79 -16.30
CA PHE A 46 -8.13 -9.07 -17.24
C PHE A 46 -8.79 -10.45 -17.09
N GLU A 47 -8.38 -11.30 -16.13
CA GLU A 47 -9.13 -12.53 -15.80
C GLU A 47 -10.54 -12.20 -15.29
N LYS A 48 -10.73 -11.01 -14.69
CA LYS A 48 -12.04 -10.54 -14.21
C LYS A 48 -12.81 -9.87 -15.35
N LYS A 49 -14.07 -10.27 -15.56
CA LYS A 49 -14.94 -9.69 -16.61
C LYS A 49 -15.22 -8.19 -16.45
N THR A 50 -15.06 -7.63 -15.25
CA THR A 50 -15.27 -6.21 -14.94
C THR A 50 -14.03 -5.35 -15.09
N SER A 51 -12.93 -5.92 -15.59
CA SER A 51 -11.64 -5.23 -15.71
C SER A 51 -11.69 -4.09 -16.71
N LEU A 52 -11.22 -2.92 -16.28
CA LEU A 52 -11.23 -1.70 -17.08
C LEU A 52 -9.89 -0.97 -16.92
N MET A 53 -9.30 -0.56 -18.03
CA MET A 53 -8.08 0.25 -18.03
C MET A 53 -8.36 1.60 -18.69
N PRO A 54 -8.94 2.56 -17.95
CA PRO A 54 -9.48 3.80 -18.53
C PRO A 54 -8.42 4.85 -18.86
N VAL A 55 -7.21 4.72 -18.31
CA VAL A 55 -6.17 5.73 -18.49
C VAL A 55 -5.47 5.50 -19.83
N ALA A 56 -5.56 6.50 -20.71
CA ALA A 56 -4.99 6.44 -22.06
C ALA A 56 -3.46 6.39 -22.06
N GLY A 57 -2.89 5.56 -22.94
CA GLY A 57 -1.45 5.54 -23.19
C GLY A 57 -1.01 6.73 -24.05
N LEU A 58 0.21 7.25 -23.84
CA LEU A 58 0.79 8.28 -24.71
C LEU A 58 1.69 7.62 -25.76
N VAL A 59 1.41 7.91 -27.02
CA VAL A 59 2.22 7.48 -28.16
C VAL A 59 2.58 8.64 -29.07
N ASN A 60 3.66 8.50 -29.83
CA ASN A 60 4.20 9.53 -30.70
C ASN A 60 4.62 8.95 -32.05
N VAL A 61 4.31 9.68 -33.12
CA VAL A 61 4.91 9.51 -34.43
C VAL A 61 6.01 10.57 -34.56
N ARG A 62 7.26 10.15 -34.80
CA ARG A 62 8.40 11.10 -34.80
C ARG A 62 8.41 11.99 -36.03
N GLU A 63 7.92 11.48 -37.16
CA GLU A 63 7.78 12.22 -38.41
C GLU A 63 6.59 13.19 -38.34
N SER A 64 6.79 14.47 -38.65
CA SER A 64 5.70 15.46 -38.69
C SER A 64 4.89 15.39 -40.00
N GLY A 65 3.58 15.66 -39.93
CA GLY A 65 2.68 15.77 -41.08
C GLY A 65 2.26 14.43 -41.73
N LYS A 66 2.51 13.30 -41.08
CA LYS A 66 2.15 11.95 -41.56
C LYS A 66 0.74 11.53 -41.15
N LEU A 67 0.26 11.96 -40.00
CA LEU A 67 -1.06 11.62 -39.48
C LEU A 67 -2.16 12.32 -40.29
N LYS A 68 -3.09 11.56 -40.86
CA LYS A 68 -4.23 12.10 -41.63
C LYS A 68 -5.55 11.77 -40.94
N TYR A 69 -6.29 12.78 -40.51
CA TYR A 69 -7.61 12.59 -39.94
C TYR A 69 -8.70 12.58 -41.02
N ASN A 70 -9.48 11.50 -41.09
CA ASN A 70 -10.65 11.40 -41.95
C ASN A 70 -11.89 11.81 -41.17
N ASN A 71 -12.37 13.03 -41.41
CA ASN A 71 -13.53 13.57 -40.69
C ASN A 71 -14.85 12.83 -40.99
N LYS A 72 -14.99 12.19 -42.16
CA LYS A 72 -16.19 11.43 -42.52
C LYS A 72 -16.28 10.10 -41.76
N LYS A 73 -15.16 9.39 -41.68
CA LYS A 73 -15.07 8.10 -40.98
C LYS A 73 -14.77 8.23 -39.48
N LYS A 74 -14.38 9.43 -39.03
CA LYS A 74 -13.88 9.69 -37.67
C LYS A 74 -12.66 8.86 -37.31
N GLU A 75 -11.81 8.56 -38.30
CA GLU A 75 -10.63 7.72 -38.18
C GLU A 75 -9.35 8.55 -38.33
N LEU A 76 -8.31 8.19 -37.58
CA LEU A 76 -6.96 8.69 -37.79
C LEU A 76 -6.16 7.64 -38.58
N VAL A 77 -5.67 8.02 -39.75
CA VAL A 77 -4.89 7.16 -40.63
C VAL A 77 -3.40 7.39 -40.38
N ILE A 78 -2.70 6.31 -40.09
CA ILE A 78 -1.25 6.25 -39.95
C ILE A 78 -0.73 5.52 -41.20
N PRO A 79 0.08 6.16 -42.06
CA PRO A 79 0.59 5.53 -43.28
C PRO A 79 1.47 4.31 -42.98
N ASP A 80 1.52 3.36 -43.92
CA ASP A 80 2.43 2.22 -43.83
C ASP A 80 3.90 2.68 -43.73
N GLY A 81 4.69 1.94 -42.97
CA GLY A 81 6.11 2.26 -42.70
C GLY A 81 6.34 3.37 -41.67
N VAL A 82 5.29 4.03 -41.18
CA VAL A 82 5.41 5.01 -40.09
C VAL A 82 5.39 4.28 -38.74
N ASN A 83 6.44 4.50 -37.94
CA ASN A 83 6.55 3.86 -36.64
C ASN A 83 5.85 4.66 -35.54
N ILE A 84 5.16 3.96 -34.65
CA ILE A 84 4.48 4.55 -33.49
C ILE A 84 5.29 4.21 -32.25
N TRP A 85 5.79 5.24 -31.56
CA TRP A 85 6.61 5.09 -30.37
C TRP A 85 5.76 5.25 -29.11
N VAL A 86 5.80 4.25 -28.24
CA VAL A 86 5.21 4.32 -26.90
C VAL A 86 6.04 5.26 -26.04
N VAL A 87 5.45 6.36 -25.58
CA VAL A 87 6.13 7.34 -24.71
C VAL A 87 5.83 7.08 -23.24
N ASP A 88 4.62 6.63 -22.90
CA ASP A 88 4.24 6.22 -21.55
C ASP A 88 3.44 4.91 -21.58
N MET A 89 3.36 4.24 -20.43
CA MET A 89 2.57 3.02 -20.20
C MET A 89 3.10 1.73 -20.86
N GLN A 90 4.40 1.64 -21.13
CA GLN A 90 5.02 0.45 -21.74
C GLN A 90 4.58 -0.90 -21.11
N HIS A 91 4.47 -0.99 -19.78
CA HIS A 91 4.09 -2.23 -19.11
C HIS A 91 2.60 -2.54 -19.28
N ARG A 92 1.74 -1.52 -19.36
CA ARG A 92 0.29 -1.69 -19.54
C ARG A 92 -0.05 -2.12 -20.96
N LEU A 93 0.56 -1.48 -21.96
CA LEU A 93 0.37 -1.87 -23.36
C LEU A 93 0.86 -3.30 -23.58
N LYS A 94 2.06 -3.65 -23.10
CA LYS A 94 2.54 -5.04 -23.15
C LYS A 94 1.67 -6.03 -22.36
N GLY A 95 1.11 -5.60 -21.23
CA GLY A 95 0.17 -6.41 -20.45
C GLY A 95 -1.12 -6.70 -21.20
N LEU A 96 -1.66 -5.72 -21.94
CA LEU A 96 -2.82 -5.91 -22.82
C LEU A 96 -2.53 -6.87 -23.97
N VAL A 97 -1.39 -6.69 -24.64
CA VAL A 97 -0.92 -7.62 -25.67
C VAL A 97 -0.84 -9.04 -25.12
N LYS A 98 -0.23 -9.21 -23.95
CA LYS A 98 -0.13 -10.51 -23.28
C LYS A 98 -1.50 -11.08 -22.90
N ALA A 99 -2.42 -10.25 -22.40
CA ALA A 99 -3.79 -10.65 -22.08
C ALA A 99 -4.52 -11.18 -23.32
N ARG A 100 -4.30 -10.57 -24.49
CA ARG A 100 -4.86 -11.02 -25.76
C ARG A 100 -4.27 -12.36 -26.18
N GLU A 101 -2.95 -12.51 -26.11
CA GLU A 101 -2.25 -13.77 -26.38
C GLU A 101 -2.73 -14.90 -25.46
N ASP A 102 -3.08 -14.59 -24.21
CA ASP A 102 -3.64 -15.53 -23.24
C ASP A 102 -5.16 -15.77 -23.41
N GLY A 103 -5.82 -15.13 -24.38
CA GLY A 103 -7.26 -15.24 -24.62
C GLY A 103 -8.14 -14.56 -23.57
N LEU A 104 -7.57 -13.71 -22.71
CA LEU A 104 -8.29 -12.98 -21.67
C LEU A 104 -9.01 -11.74 -22.22
N VAL A 105 -8.53 -11.17 -23.32
CA VAL A 105 -9.19 -10.11 -24.08
C VAL A 105 -9.23 -10.45 -25.56
N LYS A 106 -10.24 -9.94 -26.27
CA LYS A 106 -10.40 -10.15 -27.72
C LYS A 106 -9.50 -9.21 -28.53
N ASP A 107 -9.24 -9.56 -29.79
CA ASP A 107 -8.45 -8.75 -30.73
C ASP A 107 -9.01 -7.34 -30.98
N ASP A 108 -10.33 -7.19 -30.90
CA ASP A 108 -11.09 -5.96 -31.10
C ASP A 108 -11.30 -5.17 -29.80
N PHE A 109 -10.75 -5.62 -28.66
CA PHE A 109 -10.77 -4.84 -27.43
C PHE A 109 -10.13 -3.47 -27.69
N LEU A 110 -10.86 -2.41 -27.40
CA LEU A 110 -10.45 -1.04 -27.71
C LEU A 110 -9.71 -0.42 -26.52
N PHE A 111 -8.49 0.07 -26.76
CA PHE A 111 -7.70 0.78 -25.76
C PHE A 111 -7.53 2.27 -26.12
N PRO A 112 -7.81 3.21 -25.19
CA PRO A 112 -7.63 4.63 -25.47
C PRO A 112 -6.15 5.02 -25.54
N VAL A 113 -5.79 5.83 -26.53
CA VAL A 113 -4.45 6.38 -26.71
C VAL A 113 -4.51 7.87 -27.04
N VAL A 114 -3.54 8.61 -26.53
CA VAL A 114 -3.22 9.96 -26.96
C VAL A 114 -2.08 9.86 -27.98
N ILE A 115 -2.31 10.35 -29.19
CA ILE A 115 -1.36 10.28 -30.30
C ILE A 115 -0.80 11.67 -30.56
N THR A 116 0.51 11.79 -30.50
CA THR A 116 1.29 13.00 -30.79
C THR A 116 2.13 12.79 -32.04
N GLU A 117 2.62 13.89 -32.60
CA GLU A 117 3.41 13.87 -33.82
C GLU A 117 4.54 14.90 -33.73
N GLY A 118 5.71 14.58 -34.30
CA GLY A 118 6.83 15.49 -34.43
C GLY A 118 7.66 15.68 -33.16
N MET A 119 7.44 14.87 -32.12
CA MET A 119 8.39 14.83 -30.99
C MET A 119 9.59 13.98 -31.38
N ASP A 120 10.79 14.53 -31.26
CA ASP A 120 12.02 13.75 -31.32
C ASP A 120 12.21 12.93 -30.03
N GLN A 121 13.24 12.08 -30.03
CA GLN A 121 13.56 11.22 -28.89
C GLN A 121 13.81 12.01 -27.58
N VAL A 122 14.36 13.22 -27.67
CA VAL A 122 14.67 14.05 -26.49
C VAL A 122 13.40 14.63 -25.90
N ARG A 123 12.48 15.12 -26.74
CA ARG A 123 11.16 15.61 -26.33
C ARG A 123 10.29 14.48 -25.76
N GLU A 124 10.33 13.29 -26.36
CA GLU A 124 9.69 12.10 -25.79
C GLU A 124 10.23 11.79 -24.39
N ALA A 125 11.56 11.80 -24.21
CA ALA A 125 12.19 11.56 -22.91
C ALA A 125 11.81 12.63 -21.87
N ALA A 126 11.72 13.90 -22.27
CA ALA A 126 11.26 14.98 -21.40
C ALA A 126 9.81 14.76 -20.95
N GLN A 127 8.92 14.38 -21.87
CA GLN A 127 7.52 14.08 -21.54
C GLN A 127 7.40 12.86 -20.62
N PHE A 128 8.15 11.79 -20.90
CA PHE A 128 8.24 10.62 -20.04
C PHE A 128 8.68 10.99 -18.61
N TYR A 129 9.70 11.85 -18.48
CA TYR A 129 10.16 12.35 -17.18
C TYR A 129 9.08 13.16 -16.47
N ILE A 130 8.42 14.10 -17.15
CA ILE A 130 7.37 14.95 -16.57
C ILE A 130 6.22 14.08 -16.04
N ILE A 131 5.72 13.12 -16.83
CA ILE A 131 4.62 12.24 -16.44
C ILE A 131 4.98 11.45 -15.18
N ASN A 132 6.18 10.88 -15.13
CA ASN A 132 6.61 10.00 -14.02
C ASN A 132 7.01 10.77 -12.75
N THR A 133 7.39 12.04 -12.85
CA THR A 133 7.81 12.85 -11.69
C THR A 133 6.72 13.77 -11.14
N LYS A 134 5.84 14.31 -12.00
CA LYS A 134 4.77 15.23 -11.57
C LYS A 134 3.51 14.51 -11.11
N SER A 135 3.28 13.28 -11.56
CA SER A 135 2.17 12.46 -11.08
C SER A 135 2.43 12.04 -9.62
N LYS A 136 1.84 12.76 -8.66
CA LYS A 136 1.88 12.34 -7.27
C LYS A 136 1.16 11.01 -7.12
N LYS A 137 1.81 10.03 -6.49
CA LYS A 137 1.13 8.81 -6.04
C LYS A 137 0.03 9.24 -5.06
N MET A 138 -1.21 8.94 -5.40
CA MET A 138 -2.33 9.14 -4.50
C MET A 138 -2.15 8.21 -3.29
N ASP A 139 -2.33 8.74 -2.07
CA ASP A 139 -2.45 7.88 -0.90
C ASP A 139 -3.78 7.13 -0.99
N VAL A 140 -3.70 5.82 -1.20
CA VAL A 140 -4.88 4.96 -1.36
C VAL A 140 -5.41 4.43 -0.03
N ALA A 141 -4.87 4.86 1.11
CA ALA A 141 -5.29 4.36 2.42
C ALA A 141 -6.78 4.62 2.70
N LEU A 142 -7.26 5.84 2.43
CA LEU A 142 -8.68 6.18 2.61
C LEU A 142 -9.59 5.36 1.70
N THR A 143 -9.24 5.24 0.42
CA THR A 143 -10.00 4.43 -0.55
C THR A 143 -10.00 2.96 -0.14
N ARG A 144 -8.86 2.41 0.27
CA ARG A 144 -8.74 1.03 0.76
C ARG A 144 -9.66 0.81 1.97
N ARG A 145 -9.65 1.74 2.92
CA ARG A 145 -10.53 1.68 4.09
C ARG A 145 -12.01 1.65 3.70
N LEU A 146 -12.44 2.55 2.82
CA LEU A 146 -13.81 2.58 2.33
C LEU A 146 -14.21 1.25 1.65
N LEU A 147 -13.31 0.67 0.84
CA LEU A 147 -13.55 -0.62 0.20
C LEU A 147 -13.64 -1.78 1.21
N ILE A 148 -12.89 -1.73 2.31
CA ILE A 148 -12.96 -2.74 3.37
C ILE A 148 -14.28 -2.63 4.13
N GLU A 149 -14.67 -1.41 4.51
CA GLU A 149 -15.94 -1.13 5.22
C GLU A 149 -17.18 -1.57 4.41
N ASN A 150 -17.06 -1.67 3.08
CA ASN A 150 -18.14 -2.12 2.17
C ASN A 150 -17.95 -3.54 1.60
N ASP A 151 -16.97 -4.31 2.08
CA ASP A 151 -16.58 -5.66 1.59
C ASP A 151 -16.25 -5.74 0.08
N LEU A 152 -15.84 -4.63 -0.54
CA LEU A 152 -15.49 -4.53 -1.97
C LEU A 152 -13.99 -4.74 -2.26
N ILE A 153 -13.14 -4.80 -1.23
CA ILE A 153 -11.68 -4.87 -1.41
C ILE A 153 -11.22 -6.19 -2.06
N LYS A 154 -11.93 -7.29 -1.79
CA LYS A 154 -11.59 -8.65 -2.24
C LYS A 154 -11.57 -8.75 -3.77
N ASP A 155 -12.41 -7.96 -4.43
CA ASP A 155 -12.55 -7.96 -5.88
C ASP A 155 -11.60 -6.99 -6.60
N ILE A 156 -10.92 -6.09 -5.87
CA ILE A 156 -10.22 -4.94 -6.47
C ILE A 156 -8.72 -4.95 -6.20
N SER A 157 -8.24 -5.63 -5.16
CA SER A 157 -6.85 -5.50 -4.70
C SER A 157 -6.15 -6.84 -4.44
N ASP A 158 -4.88 -6.95 -4.85
CA ASP A 158 -3.94 -7.99 -4.40
C ASP A 158 -3.47 -7.78 -2.94
N ALA A 159 -4.27 -7.09 -2.13
CA ALA A 159 -3.94 -6.83 -0.73
C ALA A 159 -3.77 -8.17 0.00
N LYS A 160 -2.70 -8.28 0.79
CA LYS A 160 -2.47 -9.51 1.57
C LYS A 160 -3.63 -9.66 2.57
N PRO A 161 -4.18 -10.87 2.79
CA PRO A 161 -5.32 -11.08 3.69
C PRO A 161 -5.12 -10.42 5.07
N TRP A 162 -3.93 -10.56 5.67
CA TRP A 162 -3.62 -9.96 6.97
C TRP A 162 -3.72 -8.42 6.98
N GLU A 163 -3.48 -7.73 5.85
CA GLU A 163 -3.59 -6.26 5.78
C GLU A 163 -5.05 -5.82 5.86
N ILE A 164 -5.95 -6.57 5.22
CA ILE A 164 -7.40 -6.32 5.27
C ILE A 164 -7.90 -6.52 6.70
N GLU A 165 -7.53 -7.65 7.30
CA GLU A 165 -7.89 -7.98 8.69
C GLU A 165 -7.32 -6.97 9.69
N ALA A 166 -6.08 -6.52 9.50
CA ALA A 166 -5.45 -5.50 10.34
C ALA A 166 -6.18 -4.16 10.29
N VAL A 167 -6.65 -3.74 9.11
CA VAL A 167 -7.46 -2.52 8.98
C VAL A 167 -8.79 -2.69 9.72
N GLN A 168 -9.47 -3.84 9.57
CA GLN A 168 -10.71 -4.10 10.29
C GLN A 168 -10.53 -4.06 11.81
N ILE A 169 -9.49 -4.72 12.34
CA ILE A 169 -9.14 -4.66 13.77
C ILE A 169 -8.86 -3.22 14.19
N THR A 170 -8.15 -2.44 13.37
CA THR A 170 -7.84 -1.04 13.67
C THR A 170 -9.10 -0.18 13.74
N ILE A 171 -10.06 -0.41 12.84
CA ILE A 171 -11.37 0.25 12.85
C ILE A 171 -12.11 -0.11 14.14
N ASP A 172 -12.20 -1.40 14.48
CA ASP A 172 -12.89 -1.86 15.69
C ASP A 172 -12.27 -1.26 16.97
N MET A 173 -10.94 -1.32 17.08
CA MET A 173 -10.21 -0.77 18.23
C MET A 173 -10.43 0.74 18.39
N ASN A 174 -10.62 1.46 17.28
CA ASN A 174 -10.75 2.91 17.30
C ASN A 174 -12.20 3.39 17.47
N GLN A 175 -13.19 2.64 16.99
CA GLN A 175 -14.56 3.15 16.79
C GLN A 175 -15.69 2.20 17.22
N SER A 176 -15.40 0.94 17.58
CA SER A 176 -16.45 0.01 17.99
C SER A 176 -17.05 0.44 19.32
N SER A 177 -18.37 0.64 19.35
CA SER A 177 -19.12 0.95 20.57
C SER A 177 -18.98 -0.16 21.63
N ALA A 178 -18.84 -1.42 21.21
CA ALA A 178 -18.62 -2.56 22.09
C ALA A 178 -17.22 -2.55 22.74
N LEU A 179 -16.27 -1.82 22.17
CA LEU A 179 -14.90 -1.69 22.68
C LEU A 179 -14.60 -0.29 23.21
N ARG A 180 -15.61 0.54 23.51
CA ARG A 180 -15.43 1.96 23.85
C ARG A 180 -14.45 2.23 25.00
N GLU A 181 -14.37 1.30 25.96
CA GLU A 181 -13.49 1.42 27.14
C GLU A 181 -12.01 1.10 26.88
N ASN A 182 -11.69 0.58 25.69
CA ASN A 182 -10.32 0.23 25.34
C ASN A 182 -9.44 1.50 25.15
N PRO A 183 -8.14 1.45 25.48
CA PRO A 183 -7.29 2.65 25.48
C PRO A 183 -6.94 3.20 24.08
N TRP A 184 -7.40 2.55 23.01
CA TRP A 184 -7.20 3.01 21.63
C TRP A 184 -8.45 3.62 21.00
N HIS A 185 -9.60 3.60 21.68
CA HIS A 185 -10.83 4.23 21.18
C HIS A 185 -10.60 5.73 20.96
N ASP A 186 -10.92 6.22 19.76
CA ASP A 186 -10.63 7.58 19.25
C ASP A 186 -9.16 8.03 19.31
N ALA A 187 -8.21 7.14 19.62
CA ALA A 187 -6.80 7.47 19.81
C ALA A 187 -5.95 7.20 18.55
N ILE A 188 -6.53 6.56 17.53
CA ILE A 188 -5.87 6.23 16.26
C ILE A 188 -6.33 7.21 15.18
N ARG A 189 -5.39 8.04 14.71
CA ARG A 189 -5.66 9.01 13.64
C ARG A 189 -5.89 8.30 12.31
N ARG A 190 -7.04 8.56 11.69
CA ARG A 190 -7.44 8.00 10.41
C ARG A 190 -6.68 8.63 9.23
N PRO A 191 -6.67 7.99 8.04
CA PRO A 191 -6.16 8.62 6.83
C PRO A 191 -6.84 9.97 6.57
N ASN A 192 -6.06 10.99 6.19
CA ASN A 192 -6.52 12.36 5.95
C ASN A 192 -7.19 13.09 7.13
N GLU A 193 -7.20 12.51 8.33
CA GLU A 193 -7.71 13.20 9.53
C GLU A 193 -6.64 14.13 10.12
N GLU A 194 -7.04 15.32 10.54
CA GLU A 194 -6.15 16.24 11.24
C GLU A 194 -5.68 15.66 12.59
N LYS A 195 -4.49 16.08 13.02
CA LYS A 195 -3.96 15.63 14.31
C LYS A 195 -4.61 16.42 15.44
N ARG A 196 -5.53 15.78 16.17
CA ARG A 196 -6.14 16.30 17.40
C ARG A 196 -5.80 15.46 18.62
N ASN A 197 -6.12 15.96 19.80
CA ASN A 197 -6.24 15.10 20.98
C ASN A 197 -7.47 14.19 20.82
N PRO A 198 -7.40 12.90 21.19
CA PRO A 198 -6.30 12.22 21.88
C PRO A 198 -5.35 11.42 20.96
N HIS A 199 -5.15 11.77 19.68
CA HIS A 199 -4.38 10.93 18.76
C HIS A 199 -2.94 10.60 19.24
N VAL A 200 -2.67 9.31 19.44
CA VAL A 200 -1.37 8.79 19.89
C VAL A 200 -0.65 7.97 18.81
N ALA A 201 -1.39 7.42 17.85
CA ALA A 201 -0.89 6.67 16.71
C ALA A 201 -1.63 7.05 15.41
N THR A 202 -1.08 6.61 14.28
CA THR A 202 -1.78 6.66 12.99
C THR A 202 -2.30 5.28 12.64
N GLU A 203 -3.40 5.20 11.88
CA GLU A 203 -3.93 3.94 11.36
C GLU A 203 -2.83 3.14 10.64
N LYS A 204 -2.06 3.78 9.76
CA LYS A 204 -0.93 3.17 9.06
C LYS A 204 0.07 2.49 10.00
N SER A 205 0.47 3.17 11.08
CA SER A 205 1.42 2.61 12.05
C SER A 205 0.79 1.49 12.87
N PHE A 206 -0.49 1.59 13.22
CA PHE A 206 -1.21 0.59 14.01
C PHE A 206 -1.41 -0.69 13.21
N VAL A 207 -1.93 -0.59 11.96
CA VAL A 207 -2.05 -1.68 11.00
C VAL A 207 -0.72 -2.42 10.83
N SER A 208 0.38 -1.68 10.65
CA SER A 208 1.72 -2.27 10.49
C SER A 208 2.18 -3.06 11.72
N SER A 209 1.78 -2.63 12.92
CA SER A 209 2.15 -3.30 14.18
C SER A 209 1.46 -4.65 14.38
N LEU A 210 0.33 -4.89 13.71
CA LEU A 210 -0.45 -6.13 13.80
C LEU A 210 0.07 -7.25 12.90
N ARG A 211 1.02 -6.95 12.01
CA ARG A 211 1.50 -7.90 10.99
C ARG A 211 1.90 -9.25 11.57
N GLN A 212 2.75 -9.26 12.60
CA GLN A 212 3.24 -10.51 13.18
C GLN A 212 2.15 -11.25 13.95
N LEU A 213 1.24 -10.53 14.61
CA LEU A 213 0.09 -11.11 15.29
C LEU A 213 -0.80 -11.90 14.33
N LEU A 214 -1.08 -11.33 13.16
CA LEU A 214 -1.95 -11.96 12.18
C LEU A 214 -1.26 -13.03 11.32
N ILE A 215 0.04 -12.88 11.04
CA ILE A 215 0.78 -13.91 10.29
C ILE A 215 1.10 -15.14 11.16
N ALA A 216 1.51 -14.94 12.41
CA ALA A 216 1.87 -16.05 13.30
C ALA A 216 0.65 -16.67 14.01
N GLY A 217 -0.44 -15.91 14.11
CA GLY A 217 -1.66 -16.34 14.77
C GLY A 217 -2.56 -17.17 13.87
N LYS A 218 -3.23 -18.17 14.45
CA LYS A 218 -4.35 -18.87 13.80
C LYS A 218 -5.66 -18.10 14.03
N TYR A 219 -5.66 -16.79 13.82
CA TYR A 219 -6.85 -15.98 14.05
C TYR A 219 -7.70 -15.93 12.78
N LYS A 220 -8.93 -16.43 12.88
CA LYS A 220 -9.85 -16.52 11.74
C LYS A 220 -10.87 -15.39 11.68
N GLN A 221 -11.01 -14.59 12.75
CA GLN A 221 -12.06 -13.58 12.87
C GLN A 221 -11.51 -12.26 13.42
N PRO A 222 -11.41 -11.21 12.59
CA PRO A 222 -10.89 -9.89 12.98
C PRO A 222 -11.55 -9.31 14.24
N HIS A 223 -12.88 -9.36 14.34
CA HIS A 223 -13.61 -8.85 15.50
C HIS A 223 -13.22 -9.53 16.83
N GLN A 224 -12.98 -10.85 16.81
CA GLN A 224 -12.52 -11.58 18.00
C GLN A 224 -11.09 -11.17 18.38
N VAL A 225 -10.22 -10.95 17.39
CA VAL A 225 -8.85 -10.44 17.62
C VAL A 225 -8.89 -9.04 18.20
N ALA A 226 -9.76 -8.17 17.69
CA ALA A 226 -9.94 -6.82 18.21
C ALA A 226 -10.39 -6.83 19.68
N LYS A 227 -11.38 -7.67 20.03
CA LYS A 227 -11.81 -7.84 21.43
C LYS A 227 -10.66 -8.32 22.33
N ARG A 228 -9.91 -9.31 21.87
CA ARG A 228 -8.77 -9.86 22.61
C ARG A 228 -7.64 -8.83 22.78
N LEU A 229 -7.38 -8.05 21.74
CA LEU A 229 -6.41 -6.96 21.77
C LEU A 229 -6.85 -5.80 22.67
N ALA A 230 -8.14 -5.49 22.70
CA ALA A 230 -8.71 -4.53 23.65
C ALA A 230 -8.51 -4.99 25.09
N ASN A 231 -8.83 -6.25 25.41
CA ASN A 231 -8.58 -6.83 26.74
C ASN A 231 -7.10 -6.78 27.12
N PHE A 232 -6.22 -7.13 26.18
CA PHE A 232 -4.77 -7.08 26.38
C PHE A 232 -4.28 -5.67 26.70
N TRP A 233 -4.71 -4.66 25.94
CA TRP A 233 -4.31 -3.27 26.19
C TRP A 233 -4.96 -2.66 27.43
N SER A 234 -6.19 -3.05 27.78
CA SER A 234 -6.81 -2.68 29.06
C SER A 234 -6.00 -3.24 30.24
N ALA A 235 -5.56 -4.49 30.17
CA ALA A 235 -4.67 -5.07 31.17
C ALA A 235 -3.30 -4.34 31.25
N ILE A 236 -2.75 -3.85 30.13
CA ILE A 236 -1.56 -2.99 30.16
C ILE A 236 -1.87 -1.68 30.89
N ARG A 237 -3.00 -1.03 30.59
CA ARG A 237 -3.44 0.22 31.22
C ARG A 237 -3.60 0.06 32.74
N GLU A 238 -4.21 -1.02 33.21
CA GLU A 238 -4.37 -1.30 34.64
C GLU A 238 -3.04 -1.39 35.40
N ASN A 239 -1.96 -1.79 34.71
CA ASN A 239 -0.65 -1.94 35.32
C ASN A 239 0.24 -0.69 35.24
N VAL A 240 -0.05 0.24 34.32
CA VAL A 240 0.71 1.49 34.14
C VAL A 240 -0.24 2.65 33.78
N PRO A 241 -1.24 2.98 34.62
CA PRO A 241 -2.32 3.90 34.27
C PRO A 241 -1.84 5.31 33.90
N GLU A 242 -0.80 5.80 34.57
CA GLU A 242 -0.27 7.16 34.36
C GLU A 242 0.22 7.37 32.91
N ALA A 243 0.64 6.29 32.26
CA ALA A 243 1.10 6.33 30.88
C ALA A 243 -0.04 6.47 29.85
N PHE A 244 -1.28 6.21 30.27
CA PHE A 244 -2.49 6.32 29.45
C PHE A 244 -3.28 7.60 29.78
N ASP A 245 -3.14 8.15 30.98
CA ASP A 245 -3.74 9.44 31.37
C ASP A 245 -3.10 10.63 30.62
N ASP A 246 -1.77 10.61 30.43
CA ASP A 246 -1.04 11.58 29.59
C ASP A 246 -0.17 10.88 28.54
N PRO A 247 -0.78 10.29 27.49
CA PRO A 247 -0.07 9.42 26.58
C PRO A 247 0.88 10.16 25.64
N ARG A 248 0.96 11.50 25.73
CA ARG A 248 1.97 12.31 25.02
C ARG A 248 3.33 12.26 25.73
N ARG A 249 3.33 12.13 27.06
CA ARG A 249 4.54 12.06 27.88
C ARG A 249 5.20 10.69 27.92
N TYR A 250 4.49 9.63 27.52
CA TYR A 250 4.97 8.25 27.63
C TYR A 250 5.12 7.57 26.26
N MET A 251 6.01 6.58 26.21
CA MET A 251 6.39 5.84 25.00
C MET A 251 5.52 4.62 24.74
N ILE A 252 4.68 4.21 25.71
CA ILE A 252 3.97 2.92 25.68
C ILE A 252 2.96 2.82 24.52
N GLN A 253 2.21 3.89 24.25
CA GLN A 253 1.30 3.99 23.09
C GLN A 253 1.95 4.65 21.87
N LYS A 254 3.25 4.97 21.91
CA LYS A 254 4.01 5.43 20.73
C LYS A 254 4.49 4.23 19.93
N THR A 255 5.03 4.50 18.73
CA THR A 255 5.45 3.44 17.79
C THR A 255 6.31 2.36 18.45
N SER A 256 7.27 2.72 19.32
CA SER A 256 8.12 1.72 19.97
C SER A 256 7.37 0.81 20.94
N GLY A 257 6.53 1.36 21.81
CA GLY A 257 5.73 0.57 22.74
C GLY A 257 4.65 -0.22 22.01
N MET A 258 3.91 0.42 21.11
CA MET A 258 2.90 -0.22 20.28
C MET A 258 3.45 -1.42 19.51
N PHE A 259 4.62 -1.29 18.85
CA PHE A 259 5.24 -2.43 18.17
C PHE A 259 5.76 -3.47 19.16
N ALA A 260 6.38 -3.08 20.27
CA ALA A 260 6.82 -4.04 21.28
C ALA A 260 5.65 -4.92 21.74
N PHE A 261 4.50 -4.31 22.05
CA PHE A 261 3.32 -5.02 22.52
C PHE A 261 2.58 -5.76 21.39
N ASN A 262 2.15 -5.09 20.32
CA ASN A 262 1.35 -5.72 19.25
C ASN A 262 2.14 -6.72 18.42
N PHE A 263 3.40 -6.40 18.07
CA PHE A 263 4.17 -7.19 17.11
C PHE A 263 4.91 -8.34 17.78
N PHE A 264 5.39 -8.17 19.03
CA PHE A 264 6.26 -9.17 19.68
C PHE A 264 5.62 -9.86 20.88
N ILE A 265 4.88 -9.13 21.74
CA ILE A 265 4.35 -9.71 22.98
C ILE A 265 2.97 -10.34 22.77
N ALA A 266 2.04 -9.65 22.13
CA ALA A 266 0.67 -10.14 21.88
C ALA A 266 0.63 -11.50 21.17
N PRO A 267 1.45 -11.80 20.14
CA PRO A 267 1.42 -13.11 19.48
C PRO A 267 1.81 -14.26 20.43
N LEU A 268 2.73 -14.01 21.36
CA LEU A 268 3.12 -14.99 22.37
C LEU A 268 2.06 -15.14 23.46
N PHE A 269 1.41 -14.03 23.85
CA PHE A 269 0.35 -14.06 24.85
C PHE A 269 -0.89 -14.78 24.34
N PHE A 270 -1.35 -14.44 23.14
CA PHE A 270 -2.59 -14.99 22.60
C PHE A 270 -2.45 -16.47 22.23
N SER A 271 -1.22 -16.96 22.01
CA SER A 271 -0.96 -18.39 21.80
C SER A 271 -0.86 -19.21 23.09
N LYS A 272 -0.71 -18.57 24.26
CA LYS A 272 -0.43 -19.25 25.54
C LYS A 272 -1.48 -19.05 26.62
N TYR A 273 -2.22 -17.95 26.60
CA TYR A 273 -3.06 -17.53 27.72
C TYR A 273 -4.43 -17.06 27.26
N GLU A 274 -5.46 -17.38 28.04
CA GLU A 274 -6.82 -16.86 27.83
C GLU A 274 -6.92 -15.39 28.27
N ASP A 275 -7.91 -14.65 27.74
CA ASP A 275 -8.07 -13.21 27.98
C ASP A 275 -8.13 -12.85 29.47
N LYS A 276 -8.81 -13.68 30.27
CA LYS A 276 -8.96 -13.53 31.73
C LYS A 276 -7.62 -13.60 32.47
N GLU A 277 -6.58 -14.18 31.88
CA GLU A 277 -5.26 -14.30 32.48
C GLU A 277 -4.35 -13.10 32.20
N PHE A 278 -4.68 -12.26 31.22
CA PHE A 278 -3.80 -11.17 30.77
C PHE A 278 -3.43 -10.21 31.89
N ALA A 279 -4.40 -9.76 32.71
CA ALA A 279 -4.14 -8.86 33.83
C ALA A 279 -3.11 -9.43 34.82
N LYS A 280 -3.26 -10.72 35.18
CA LYS A 280 -2.33 -11.43 36.08
C LYS A 280 -0.94 -11.58 35.45
N ARG A 281 -0.87 -11.96 34.17
CA ARG A 281 0.41 -12.20 33.47
C ARG A 281 1.14 -10.89 33.12
N LEU A 282 0.42 -9.79 33.00
CA LEU A 282 0.98 -8.46 32.78
C LEU A 282 1.30 -7.71 34.07
N ALA A 283 1.02 -8.28 35.25
CA ALA A 283 1.29 -7.66 36.55
C ALA A 283 2.76 -7.24 36.74
N GLY A 284 3.70 -7.96 36.11
CA GLY A 284 5.12 -7.61 36.11
C GLY A 284 5.44 -6.23 35.51
N LEU A 285 4.55 -5.65 34.68
CA LEU A 285 4.70 -4.29 34.18
C LEU A 285 4.75 -3.23 35.29
N LYS A 286 4.11 -3.47 36.44
CA LYS A 286 4.19 -2.57 37.61
C LYS A 286 5.63 -2.36 38.07
N ARG A 287 6.51 -3.36 37.89
CA ARG A 287 7.94 -3.26 38.24
C ARG A 287 8.70 -2.28 37.36
N LEU A 288 8.24 -2.08 36.12
CA LEU A 288 8.84 -1.11 35.21
C LEU A 288 8.51 0.33 35.60
N LYS A 289 7.48 0.57 36.43
CA LYS A 289 6.99 1.91 36.86
C LYS A 289 6.63 2.82 35.66
N ALA A 290 5.83 3.86 35.91
CA ALA A 290 5.53 4.85 34.87
C ALA A 290 6.81 5.55 34.35
N ASP A 291 7.80 5.77 35.22
CA ASP A 291 9.03 6.50 34.88
C ASP A 291 9.86 5.86 33.77
N PHE A 292 9.90 4.52 33.67
CA PHE A 292 10.56 3.82 32.57
C PHE A 292 9.94 4.18 31.22
N TRP A 293 8.63 4.38 31.19
CA TRP A 293 7.91 4.70 29.96
C TRP A 293 7.97 6.18 29.59
N LYS A 294 8.43 7.08 30.48
CA LYS A 294 8.51 8.51 30.19
C LYS A 294 9.44 8.78 29.00
N ARG A 295 8.96 9.63 28.08
CA ARG A 295 9.70 10.06 26.89
C ARG A 295 10.96 10.87 27.24
N SER A 296 10.95 11.58 28.37
CA SER A 296 12.13 12.31 28.87
C SER A 296 13.19 11.38 29.45
N ASN A 297 12.83 10.17 29.88
CA ASN A 297 13.75 9.22 30.49
C ASN A 297 14.62 8.53 29.42
N LYS A 298 15.83 9.03 29.21
CA LYS A 298 16.82 8.47 28.27
C LYS A 298 17.30 7.07 28.67
N ARG A 299 17.17 6.68 29.96
CA ARG A 299 17.55 5.36 30.47
C ARG A 299 16.37 4.38 30.49
N GLY A 300 15.15 4.85 30.24
CA GLY A 300 13.93 4.06 30.15
C GLY A 300 13.70 3.46 28.76
N ALA A 301 12.44 3.25 28.37
CA ALA A 301 12.03 2.66 27.10
C ALA A 301 12.63 3.38 25.86
N ARG A 302 12.94 4.67 25.98
CA ARG A 302 13.56 5.46 24.90
C ARG A 302 14.92 4.94 24.46
N ARG A 303 15.69 4.29 25.35
CA ARG A 303 17.06 3.82 25.04
C ARG A 303 17.12 2.78 23.93
N PHE A 304 16.02 2.07 23.71
CA PHE A 304 15.96 0.98 22.73
C PHE A 304 15.83 1.49 21.28
N GLY A 305 15.53 2.77 21.07
CA GLY A 305 15.49 3.38 19.74
C GLY A 305 14.16 3.21 18.99
N THR A 306 14.18 3.60 17.71
CA THR A 306 12.98 3.75 16.85
C THR A 306 12.96 2.81 15.64
N GLY A 307 13.82 1.79 15.62
CA GLY A 307 13.86 0.77 14.58
C GLY A 307 13.23 -0.54 15.04
N ILE A 308 12.92 -1.44 14.10
CA ILE A 308 12.31 -2.74 14.40
C ILE A 308 13.15 -3.58 15.38
N GLY A 309 14.48 -3.55 15.26
CA GLY A 309 15.39 -4.20 16.21
C GLY A 309 15.30 -3.58 17.61
N GLY A 310 15.13 -2.27 17.70
CA GLY A 310 14.88 -1.56 18.95
C GLY A 310 13.58 -1.97 19.62
N TYR A 311 12.51 -2.10 18.83
CA TYR A 311 11.20 -2.56 19.32
C TYR A 311 11.25 -3.99 19.84
N SER A 312 12.00 -4.85 19.14
CA SER A 312 12.26 -6.23 19.58
C SER A 312 13.03 -6.27 20.90
N ASN A 313 14.11 -5.48 21.02
CA ASN A 313 14.89 -5.40 22.26
C ASN A 313 14.07 -4.86 23.44
N LEU A 314 13.21 -3.86 23.21
CA LEU A 314 12.26 -3.38 24.21
C LEU A 314 11.28 -4.49 24.61
N ALA A 315 10.73 -5.23 23.65
CA ALA A 315 9.82 -6.34 23.93
C ALA A 315 10.49 -7.44 24.76
N GLN A 316 11.71 -7.86 24.39
CA GLN A 316 12.48 -8.84 25.17
C GLN A 316 12.77 -8.34 26.58
N PHE A 317 13.12 -7.06 26.73
CA PHE A 317 13.33 -6.46 28.04
C PHE A 317 12.06 -6.49 28.87
N VAL A 318 10.92 -6.09 28.30
CA VAL A 318 9.62 -6.14 28.98
C VAL A 318 9.28 -7.58 29.38
N GLN A 319 9.42 -8.55 28.47
CA GLN A 319 9.13 -9.97 28.73
C GLN A 319 9.90 -10.51 29.93
N LYS A 320 11.19 -10.20 30.07
CA LYS A 320 12.00 -10.60 31.24
C LYS A 320 11.44 -10.08 32.58
N HIS A 321 10.65 -9.01 32.55
CA HIS A 321 10.03 -8.43 33.76
C HIS A 321 8.61 -8.93 34.01
N LEU A 322 7.97 -9.58 33.02
CA LEU A 322 6.65 -10.17 33.16
C LEU A 322 6.66 -11.45 34.02
N GLY A 323 7.81 -12.14 34.11
CA GLY A 323 7.97 -13.41 34.80
C GLY A 323 7.89 -14.56 33.81
#